data_AF-A0A1Z4BYY5-F1
#
_entry.id   AF-A0A1Z4BYY5-F1
#
_cell.length_a   1.000
_cell.length_b   1.000
_cell.length_c   1.000
_cell.angle_alpha   90.00
_cell.angle_beta   90.00
_cell.angle_gamma   90.00
#
_symmetry.space_group_name_H-M   'P 1'
#
loop_
_entity.id
_entity.type
_entity.pdbx_description
1 polymer ?
#
loop_
_entity_poly.entity_id
_entity_poly.type
_entity_poly.pdbx_seq_one_letter_code
_entity_poly.pdbx_strand_id
1 'polypeptide(L)'
;MKKLLFQFDTDLHPAVFDTVVGYDGGADHVIGYGGLTPETVKPLVEGAIFTRAPKDKKNTAIFIGGSDMIAGQTLLVAVQSHFFPGFQVSVMLDSNGSNTTAAAAVAKLAVSGTLAGKKAVVLAGTGPVGQRAAVMLAQEGASVSLTARTLARAEQACDTMRARFGVELTPVEAFGHEDRAAAIADAQIVLATGAAGVELLKPEHWQDNPHLEMLADANATPPLGIGGMDMMDKGIMRHGKIMWGAIGFGALKLALHRACIARLFTDNKQVLDAENIFALAKEMA
;
A
#
# COMPACT_ATOMS: atom_id res chain seq x y z
N MET A 1 -8.91 8.38 28.94
CA MET A 1 -7.82 7.38 29.05
C MET A 1 -6.84 7.64 27.92
N LYS A 2 -5.53 7.42 28.11
CA LYS A 2 -4.52 7.63 27.08
C LYS A 2 -4.63 6.61 25.93
N LYS A 3 -4.49 7.07 24.69
CA LYS A 3 -4.45 6.27 23.46
C LYS A 3 -3.05 5.68 23.27
N LEU A 4 -2.91 4.37 23.48
CA LEU A 4 -1.64 3.65 23.39
C LEU A 4 -1.58 2.90 22.07
N LEU A 5 -0.63 3.27 21.21
CA LEU A 5 -0.32 2.57 19.98
C LEU A 5 0.92 1.71 20.20
N PHE A 6 0.77 0.40 20.11
CA PHE A 6 1.89 -0.52 20.09
C PHE A 6 2.35 -0.74 18.65
N GLN A 7 3.54 -0.23 18.32
CA GLN A 7 4.16 -0.40 17.01
C GLN A 7 4.98 -1.68 17.02
N PHE A 8 4.45 -2.69 16.35
CA PHE A 8 5.06 -4.00 16.16
C PHE A 8 5.77 -4.02 14.81
N ASP A 9 7.08 -4.06 14.84
CA ASP A 9 7.91 -3.98 13.64
C ASP A 9 8.67 -5.30 13.45
N THR A 10 8.66 -5.81 12.22
CA THR A 10 9.41 -7.02 11.87
C THR A 10 10.91 -6.73 11.71
N ASP A 11 11.27 -5.47 11.41
CA ASP A 11 12.66 -5.05 11.34
C ASP A 11 13.22 -4.83 12.74
N LEU A 12 14.55 -4.90 12.88
CA LEU A 12 15.23 -4.73 14.17
C LEU A 12 14.88 -3.42 14.88
N HIS A 13 14.69 -2.35 14.10
CA HIS A 13 14.37 -1.03 14.61
C HIS A 13 12.99 -0.61 14.09
N PRO A 14 12.04 -0.26 14.97
CA PRO A 14 10.77 0.29 14.54
C PRO A 14 10.95 1.51 13.65
N ALA A 15 10.21 1.55 12.54
CA ALA A 15 10.28 2.64 11.59
C ALA A 15 9.95 3.99 12.24
N VAL A 16 10.89 4.94 12.17
CA VAL A 16 10.70 6.33 12.66
C VAL A 16 9.55 7.01 11.93
N PHE A 17 9.39 6.72 10.62
CA PHE A 17 8.28 7.23 9.82
C PHE A 17 6.93 6.90 10.46
N ASP A 18 6.71 5.62 10.80
CA ASP A 18 5.46 5.16 11.37
C ASP A 18 5.26 5.70 12.80
N THR A 19 6.33 5.87 13.58
CA THR A 19 6.25 6.55 14.88
C THR A 19 5.72 7.99 14.74
N VAL A 20 6.29 8.79 13.83
CA VAL A 20 5.85 10.18 13.61
C VAL A 20 4.40 10.23 13.15
N VAL A 21 4.03 9.40 12.16
CA VAL A 21 2.66 9.36 11.64
C VAL A 21 1.68 8.83 12.68
N GLY A 22 2.10 7.92 13.55
CA GLY A 22 1.32 7.42 14.69
C GLY A 22 0.95 8.53 15.68
N TYR A 23 1.91 9.40 16.04
CA TYR A 23 1.63 10.56 16.87
C TYR A 23 0.73 11.58 16.16
N ASP A 24 1.05 11.94 14.91
CA ASP A 24 0.24 12.87 14.12
C ASP A 24 -1.19 12.35 13.84
N GLY A 25 -1.36 11.03 13.85
CA GLY A 25 -2.65 10.34 13.74
C GLY A 25 -3.46 10.32 15.05
N GLY A 26 -2.91 10.86 16.14
CA GLY A 26 -3.62 11.06 17.39
C GLY A 26 -3.43 9.98 18.45
N ALA A 27 -2.37 9.17 18.35
CA ALA A 27 -1.90 8.38 19.49
C ALA A 27 -1.32 9.30 20.57
N ASP A 28 -1.61 9.04 21.85
CA ASP A 28 -0.95 9.75 22.95
C ASP A 28 0.47 9.22 23.21
N HIS A 29 0.67 7.93 22.99
CA HIS A 29 1.95 7.25 23.12
C HIS A 29 2.10 6.21 22.02
N VAL A 30 3.24 6.24 21.33
CA VAL A 30 3.68 5.19 20.41
C VAL A 30 4.81 4.41 21.07
N ILE A 31 4.63 3.10 21.22
CA ILE A 31 5.53 2.21 21.96
C ILE A 31 6.02 1.14 20.97
N GLY A 32 7.28 1.27 20.57
CA GLY A 32 7.89 0.45 19.51
C GLY A 32 8.57 -0.82 20.02
N TYR A 33 8.34 -1.92 19.32
CA TYR A 33 9.02 -3.21 19.48
C TYR A 33 9.49 -3.68 18.10
N GLY A 34 10.80 -3.86 17.94
CA GLY A 34 11.40 -4.37 16.71
C GLY A 34 11.76 -5.85 16.80
N GLY A 35 12.04 -6.47 15.65
CA GLY A 35 12.43 -7.86 15.51
C GLY A 35 11.33 -8.84 15.90
N LEU A 36 10.06 -8.43 15.78
CA LEU A 36 8.94 -9.26 16.18
C LEU A 36 8.65 -10.34 15.13
N THR A 37 8.30 -11.52 15.64
CA THR A 37 7.94 -12.70 14.86
C THR A 37 6.63 -13.29 15.40
N PRO A 38 5.97 -14.17 14.64
CA PRO A 38 4.78 -14.87 15.13
C PRO A 38 4.97 -15.58 16.48
N GLU A 39 6.17 -16.08 16.75
CA GLU A 39 6.52 -16.83 17.96
C GLU A 39 6.69 -15.93 19.19
N THR A 40 7.08 -14.66 18.98
CA THR A 40 7.43 -13.74 20.07
C THR A 40 6.31 -12.75 20.41
N VAL A 41 5.29 -12.62 19.55
CA VAL A 41 4.26 -11.57 19.68
C VAL A 41 3.23 -11.83 20.78
N LYS A 42 3.01 -13.10 21.16
CA LYS A 42 1.97 -13.51 22.11
C LYS A 42 1.93 -12.70 23.42
N PRO A 43 3.01 -12.62 24.23
CA PRO A 43 2.96 -11.89 25.50
C PRO A 43 2.66 -10.40 25.32
N LEU A 44 3.05 -9.80 24.18
CA LEU A 44 2.76 -8.39 23.88
C LEU A 44 1.27 -8.19 23.57
N VAL A 45 0.67 -9.10 22.80
CA VAL A 45 -0.78 -9.07 22.51
C VAL A 45 -1.59 -9.31 23.78
N GLU A 46 -1.20 -10.28 24.61
CA GLU A 46 -1.83 -10.53 25.91
C GLU A 46 -1.80 -9.28 26.79
N GLY A 47 -0.66 -8.58 26.84
CA GLY A 47 -0.54 -7.28 27.51
C GLY A 47 -1.50 -6.22 26.96
N ALA A 48 -1.71 -6.17 25.64
CA ALA A 48 -2.65 -5.23 25.02
C ALA A 48 -4.13 -5.57 25.32
N ILE A 49 -4.50 -6.86 25.34
CA ILE A 49 -5.90 -7.28 25.45
C ILE A 49 -6.37 -7.54 26.89
N PHE A 50 -5.50 -7.84 27.85
CA PHE A 50 -5.94 -8.12 29.24
C PHE A 50 -5.92 -6.92 30.18
N THR A 51 -5.26 -5.82 29.82
CA THR A 51 -4.95 -4.72 30.76
C THR A 51 -6.03 -3.64 30.89
N ARG A 52 -7.05 -3.64 30.01
CA ARG A 52 -8.15 -2.66 30.03
C ARG A 52 -9.52 -3.33 30.01
N ALA A 53 -10.47 -2.76 30.75
CA ALA A 53 -11.87 -3.19 30.74
C ALA A 53 -12.48 -3.06 29.32
N PRO A 54 -13.52 -3.85 28.96
CA PRO A 54 -14.07 -3.90 27.60
C PRO A 54 -14.33 -2.53 26.94
N LYS A 55 -14.99 -1.60 27.67
CA LYS A 55 -15.30 -0.24 27.15
C LYS A 55 -14.07 0.61 26.84
N ASP A 56 -12.95 0.31 27.50
CA ASP A 56 -11.71 1.08 27.45
C ASP A 56 -10.68 0.48 26.48
N LYS A 57 -10.91 -0.74 25.97
CA LYS A 57 -10.02 -1.42 25.03
C LYS A 57 -9.78 -0.64 23.74
N LYS A 58 -10.76 0.15 23.29
CA LYS A 58 -10.61 1.04 22.12
C LYS A 58 -9.51 2.09 22.28
N ASN A 59 -9.00 2.34 23.48
CA ASN A 59 -7.89 3.26 23.69
C ASN A 59 -6.52 2.57 23.53
N THR A 60 -6.48 1.28 23.24
CA THR A 60 -5.26 0.52 22.91
C THR A 60 -5.39 0.02 21.48
N ALA A 61 -4.33 0.15 20.69
CA ALA A 61 -4.29 -0.35 19.32
C ALA A 61 -2.90 -0.93 18.99
N ILE A 62 -2.85 -1.75 17.94
CA ILE A 62 -1.63 -2.32 17.41
C ILE A 62 -1.43 -1.82 15.98
N PHE A 63 -0.21 -1.42 15.65
CA PHE A 63 0.23 -1.14 14.29
C PHE A 63 1.33 -2.13 13.93
N ILE A 64 1.25 -2.74 12.75
CA ILE A 64 2.23 -3.70 12.25
C ILE A 64 2.96 -3.08 11.05
N GLY A 65 4.27 -2.89 11.22
CA GLY A 65 5.16 -2.24 10.25
C GLY A 65 6.20 -3.19 9.64
N GLY A 66 7.39 -2.65 9.40
CA GLY A 66 8.54 -3.38 8.84
C GLY A 66 8.66 -3.37 7.33
N SER A 67 9.80 -3.84 6.84
CA SER A 67 10.17 -3.78 5.44
C SER A 67 9.66 -4.95 4.59
N ASP A 68 9.39 -6.09 5.21
CA ASP A 68 8.91 -7.30 4.55
C ASP A 68 7.40 -7.47 4.73
N MET A 69 6.66 -7.35 3.62
CA MET A 69 5.21 -7.48 3.60
C MET A 69 4.72 -8.88 4.00
N ILE A 70 5.44 -9.94 3.64
CA ILE A 70 5.07 -11.33 3.97
C ILE A 70 5.25 -11.54 5.47
N ALA A 71 6.36 -11.04 6.03
CA ALA A 71 6.58 -11.07 7.47
C ALA A 71 5.49 -10.28 8.22
N GLY A 72 5.15 -9.08 7.76
CA GLY A 72 4.08 -8.26 8.33
C GLY A 72 2.70 -8.93 8.26
N GLN A 73 2.35 -9.57 7.14
CA GLN A 73 1.11 -10.35 7.02
C GLN A 73 1.08 -11.53 7.99
N THR A 74 2.18 -12.27 8.10
CA THR A 74 2.29 -13.41 9.01
C THR A 74 2.14 -12.96 10.45
N LEU A 75 2.76 -11.82 10.81
CA LEU A 75 2.63 -11.23 12.14
C LEU A 75 1.19 -10.75 12.42
N LEU A 76 0.51 -10.17 11.43
CA LEU A 76 -0.92 -9.79 11.55
C LEU A 76 -1.81 -11.00 11.83
N VAL A 77 -1.59 -12.12 11.14
CA VAL A 77 -2.32 -13.37 11.39
C VAL A 77 -2.04 -13.87 12.80
N ALA A 78 -0.78 -13.86 13.25
CA ALA A 78 -0.41 -14.27 14.60
C ALA A 78 -1.07 -13.40 15.68
N VAL A 79 -1.03 -12.07 15.52
CA VAL A 79 -1.70 -11.12 16.42
C VAL A 79 -3.20 -11.42 16.52
N GLN A 80 -3.88 -11.59 15.38
CA GLN A 80 -5.32 -11.89 15.36
C GLN A 80 -5.65 -13.26 15.94
N SER A 81 -4.76 -14.24 15.84
CA SER A 81 -4.95 -15.58 16.41
C SER A 81 -5.03 -15.60 17.94
N HIS A 82 -4.52 -14.56 18.58
CA HIS A 82 -4.58 -14.37 20.04
C HIS A 82 -5.82 -13.60 20.49
N PHE A 83 -6.65 -13.11 19.56
CA PHE A 83 -7.93 -12.47 19.88
C PHE A 83 -9.02 -13.51 20.12
N PHE A 84 -9.92 -13.21 21.06
CA PHE A 84 -11.09 -14.04 21.36
C PHE A 84 -12.25 -13.17 21.88
N PRO A 85 -13.50 -13.67 21.95
CA PRO A 85 -14.68 -12.84 22.22
C PRO A 85 -14.52 -11.95 23.45
N GLY A 86 -14.60 -10.63 23.24
CA GLY A 86 -14.45 -9.62 24.29
C GLY A 86 -13.01 -9.22 24.61
N PHE A 87 -12.00 -9.89 24.03
CA PHE A 87 -10.57 -9.66 24.26
C PHE A 87 -9.83 -9.46 22.94
N GLN A 88 -9.95 -8.24 22.43
CA GLN A 88 -9.27 -7.78 21.22
C GLN A 88 -9.11 -6.26 21.25
N VAL A 89 -8.17 -5.78 20.44
CA VAL A 89 -7.91 -4.37 20.15
C VAL A 89 -7.89 -4.19 18.64
N SER A 90 -8.06 -2.96 18.18
CA SER A 90 -7.94 -2.66 16.75
C SER A 90 -6.49 -2.81 16.29
N VAL A 91 -6.31 -3.30 15.07
CA VAL A 91 -4.99 -3.55 14.46
C VAL A 91 -4.91 -2.98 13.05
N MET A 92 -3.76 -2.42 12.68
CA MET A 92 -3.43 -1.96 11.32
C MET A 92 -2.18 -2.65 10.82
N LEU A 93 -2.12 -2.96 9.52
CA LEU A 93 -0.91 -3.44 8.83
C LEU A 93 -0.55 -2.47 7.69
N ASP A 94 0.68 -1.95 7.71
CA ASP A 94 1.17 -1.05 6.66
C ASP A 94 2.70 -1.10 6.51
N SER A 95 3.27 -2.31 6.35
CA SER A 95 4.71 -2.54 6.14
C SER A 95 5.25 -1.63 5.02
N ASN A 96 6.19 -0.74 5.38
CA ASN A 96 6.77 0.31 4.54
C ASN A 96 5.75 1.15 3.75
N GLY A 97 4.57 1.39 4.32
CA GLY A 97 3.51 2.16 3.67
C GLY A 97 2.87 1.45 2.48
N SER A 98 3.00 0.14 2.35
CA SER A 98 2.53 -0.64 1.20
C SER A 98 1.03 -0.45 0.92
N ASN A 99 0.19 -0.62 1.94
CA ASN A 99 -1.26 -0.51 1.80
C ASN A 99 -1.67 0.96 1.57
N THR A 100 -1.15 1.89 2.36
CA THR A 100 -1.55 3.31 2.28
C THR A 100 -1.06 4.00 1.02
N THR A 101 0.13 3.65 0.50
CA THR A 101 0.68 4.19 -0.76
C THR A 101 -0.12 3.70 -1.95
N ALA A 102 -0.36 2.38 -2.02
CA ALA A 102 -1.17 1.79 -3.08
C ALA A 102 -2.59 2.38 -3.09
N ALA A 103 -3.22 2.45 -1.91
CA ALA A 103 -4.57 2.98 -1.77
C ALA A 103 -4.66 4.45 -2.20
N ALA A 104 -3.72 5.28 -1.79
CA ALA A 104 -3.70 6.70 -2.19
C ALA A 104 -3.49 6.87 -3.70
N ALA A 105 -2.55 6.13 -4.30
CA ALA A 105 -2.30 6.20 -5.73
C ALA A 105 -3.54 5.78 -6.55
N VAL A 106 -4.14 4.63 -6.22
CA VAL A 106 -5.31 4.12 -6.94
C VAL A 106 -6.54 5.00 -6.71
N ALA A 107 -6.76 5.50 -5.50
CA ALA A 107 -7.87 6.41 -5.23
C ALA A 107 -7.73 7.73 -6.01
N LYS A 108 -6.50 8.26 -6.17
CA LYS A 108 -6.26 9.43 -7.01
C LYS A 108 -6.48 9.17 -8.50
N LEU A 109 -6.11 7.99 -8.99
CA LEU A 109 -6.45 7.57 -10.36
C LEU A 109 -7.98 7.47 -10.53
N ALA A 110 -8.70 6.89 -9.57
CA ALA A 110 -10.15 6.71 -9.62
C ALA A 110 -10.93 8.03 -9.67
N VAL A 111 -10.47 9.09 -8.99
CA VAL A 111 -11.10 10.42 -9.08
C VAL A 111 -10.66 11.21 -10.32
N SER A 112 -9.58 10.78 -10.99
CA SER A 112 -9.06 11.43 -12.19
C SER A 112 -9.73 10.92 -13.47
N GLY A 113 -10.26 9.70 -13.46
CA GLY A 113 -10.88 9.08 -14.62
C GLY A 113 -11.52 7.73 -14.30
N THR A 114 -12.12 7.10 -15.32
CA THR A 114 -12.76 5.78 -15.16
C THR A 114 -11.70 4.68 -15.14
N LEU A 115 -11.74 3.80 -14.13
CA LEU A 115 -10.87 2.61 -14.05
C LEU A 115 -11.54 1.36 -14.62
N ALA A 116 -12.84 1.20 -14.38
CA ALA A 116 -13.61 0.04 -14.82
C ALA A 116 -13.53 -0.17 -16.34
N GLY A 117 -13.23 -1.40 -16.77
CA GLY A 117 -13.09 -1.77 -18.18
C GLY A 117 -11.82 -1.29 -18.86
N LYS A 118 -10.93 -0.56 -18.18
CA LYS A 118 -9.63 -0.13 -18.72
C LYS A 118 -8.56 -1.22 -18.51
N LYS A 119 -7.56 -1.22 -19.38
CA LYS A 119 -6.31 -1.97 -19.19
C LYS A 119 -5.35 -1.15 -18.34
N ALA A 120 -4.93 -1.72 -17.22
CA ALA A 120 -3.96 -1.12 -16.32
C ALA A 120 -2.71 -1.98 -16.24
N VAL A 121 -1.54 -1.34 -16.23
CA VAL A 121 -0.25 -2.03 -16.09
C VAL A 121 0.46 -1.52 -14.84
N VAL A 122 0.76 -2.43 -13.92
CA VAL A 122 1.57 -2.15 -12.74
C VAL A 122 3.01 -2.58 -13.02
N LEU A 123 3.88 -1.61 -13.24
CA LEU A 123 5.27 -1.84 -13.60
C LEU A 123 6.12 -2.17 -12.37
N ALA A 124 6.96 -3.20 -12.49
CA ALA A 124 7.74 -3.75 -11.37
C ALA A 124 6.84 -4.13 -10.19
N GLY A 125 5.66 -4.67 -10.48
CA GLY A 125 4.55 -4.82 -9.53
C GLY A 125 4.73 -5.92 -8.48
N THR A 126 5.82 -6.69 -8.50
CA THR A 126 6.05 -7.77 -7.52
C THR A 126 6.36 -7.27 -6.11
N GLY A 127 6.66 -5.98 -5.93
CA GLY A 127 6.88 -5.38 -4.62
C GLY A 127 5.58 -5.17 -3.83
N PRO A 128 5.66 -4.85 -2.53
CA PRO A 128 4.49 -4.68 -1.66
C PRO A 128 3.45 -3.67 -2.19
N VAL A 129 3.90 -2.48 -2.61
CA VAL A 129 3.03 -1.43 -3.16
C VAL A 129 2.38 -1.90 -4.47
N GLY A 130 3.18 -2.48 -5.37
CA GLY A 130 2.71 -2.95 -6.68
C GLY A 130 1.62 -4.01 -6.57
N GLN A 131 1.83 -5.01 -5.71
CA GLN A 131 0.85 -6.08 -5.49
C GLN A 131 -0.47 -5.52 -4.97
N ARG A 132 -0.43 -4.60 -3.99
CA ARG A 132 -1.64 -3.96 -3.44
C ARG A 132 -2.35 -3.09 -4.46
N ALA A 133 -1.61 -2.30 -5.22
CA ALA A 133 -2.19 -1.44 -6.23
C ALA A 133 -2.84 -2.26 -7.36
N ALA A 134 -2.23 -3.37 -7.77
CA ALA A 134 -2.81 -4.28 -8.76
C ALA A 134 -4.15 -4.86 -8.27
N VAL A 135 -4.23 -5.29 -7.00
CA VAL A 135 -5.48 -5.76 -6.39
C VAL A 135 -6.54 -4.66 -6.38
N MET A 136 -6.20 -3.45 -5.93
CA MET A 136 -7.14 -2.34 -5.84
C MET A 136 -7.64 -1.89 -7.22
N LEU A 137 -6.77 -1.84 -8.24
CA LEU A 137 -7.16 -1.58 -9.62
C LEU A 137 -8.13 -2.64 -10.15
N ALA A 138 -7.86 -3.93 -9.87
CA ALA A 138 -8.73 -5.02 -10.27
C ALA A 138 -10.10 -4.96 -9.55
N GLN A 139 -10.12 -4.60 -8.27
CA GLN A 139 -11.36 -4.38 -7.50
C GLN A 139 -12.20 -3.21 -8.05
N GLU A 140 -11.56 -2.19 -8.63
CA GLU A 140 -12.25 -1.11 -9.36
C GLU A 140 -12.66 -1.50 -10.79
N GLY A 141 -12.48 -2.76 -11.17
CA GLY A 141 -12.93 -3.32 -12.45
C GLY A 141 -11.98 -3.12 -13.62
N ALA A 142 -10.73 -2.75 -13.38
CA ALA A 142 -9.71 -2.72 -14.43
C ALA A 142 -9.24 -4.14 -14.79
N SER A 143 -8.83 -4.35 -16.04
CA SER A 143 -8.05 -5.51 -16.46
C SER A 143 -6.58 -5.23 -16.18
N VAL A 144 -5.99 -5.94 -15.22
CA VAL A 144 -4.68 -5.58 -14.66
C VAL A 144 -3.59 -6.55 -15.10
N SER A 145 -2.52 -6.01 -15.67
CA SER A 145 -1.26 -6.70 -15.90
C SER A 145 -0.22 -6.28 -14.87
N LEU A 146 0.50 -7.25 -14.30
CA LEU A 146 1.55 -7.03 -13.32
C LEU A 146 2.89 -7.46 -13.91
N THR A 147 3.86 -6.55 -13.98
CA THR A 147 5.15 -6.85 -14.62
C THR A 147 6.24 -7.21 -13.63
N ALA A 148 7.13 -8.11 -14.05
CA ALA A 148 8.34 -8.47 -13.32
C ALA A 148 9.51 -8.71 -14.29
N ARG A 149 10.75 -8.73 -13.78
CA ARG A 149 11.93 -9.05 -14.60
C ARG A 149 11.96 -10.48 -15.12
N THR A 150 11.19 -11.38 -14.51
CA THR A 150 11.05 -12.78 -14.94
C THR A 150 9.59 -13.19 -14.84
N LEU A 151 9.09 -13.99 -15.78
CA LEU A 151 7.70 -14.45 -15.80
C LEU A 151 7.31 -15.17 -14.50
N ALA A 152 8.16 -16.09 -14.03
CA ALA A 152 7.91 -16.86 -12.81
C ALA A 152 7.65 -15.99 -11.58
N ARG A 153 8.32 -14.82 -11.47
CA ARG A 153 8.07 -13.87 -10.37
C ARG A 153 6.74 -13.15 -10.51
N ALA A 154 6.36 -12.80 -11.74
CA ALA A 154 5.06 -12.19 -12.01
C ALA A 154 3.93 -13.19 -11.72
N GLU A 155 4.06 -14.44 -12.16
CA GLU A 155 3.10 -15.53 -11.90
C GLU A 155 2.93 -15.77 -10.40
N GLN A 156 4.03 -15.94 -9.66
CA GLN A 156 3.98 -16.13 -8.22
C GLN A 156 3.25 -14.98 -7.50
N ALA A 157 3.51 -13.73 -7.91
CA ALA A 157 2.83 -12.56 -7.34
C ALA A 157 1.32 -12.58 -7.67
N CYS A 158 0.95 -12.89 -8.92
CA CYS A 158 -0.45 -12.99 -9.35
C CYS A 158 -1.19 -14.10 -8.58
N ASP A 159 -0.58 -15.29 -8.44
CA ASP A 159 -1.16 -16.41 -7.70
C ASP A 159 -1.34 -16.08 -6.22
N THR A 160 -0.39 -15.38 -5.61
CA THR A 160 -0.49 -14.92 -4.22
C THR A 160 -1.66 -13.94 -4.05
N MET A 161 -1.84 -13.01 -4.99
CA MET A 161 -2.95 -12.06 -4.95
C MET A 161 -4.30 -12.71 -5.25
N ARG A 162 -4.36 -13.68 -6.17
CA ARG A 162 -5.55 -14.50 -6.41
C ARG A 162 -5.96 -15.26 -5.15
N ALA A 163 -5.01 -15.94 -4.50
CA ALA A 163 -5.27 -16.73 -3.30
C ALA A 163 -5.77 -15.86 -2.13
N ARG A 164 -5.23 -14.64 -1.96
CA ARG A 164 -5.60 -13.76 -0.86
C ARG A 164 -6.87 -12.94 -1.10
N PHE A 165 -7.06 -12.43 -2.32
CA PHE A 165 -8.08 -11.42 -2.62
C PHE A 165 -9.12 -11.85 -3.66
N GLY A 166 -8.95 -13.02 -4.30
CA GLY A 166 -9.88 -13.51 -5.33
C GLY A 166 -9.88 -12.69 -6.62
N VAL A 167 -8.81 -11.93 -6.90
CA VAL A 167 -8.66 -11.14 -8.12
C VAL A 167 -7.89 -11.92 -9.19
N GLU A 168 -8.22 -11.68 -10.46
CA GLU A 168 -7.47 -12.20 -11.61
C GLU A 168 -6.52 -11.12 -12.15
N LEU A 169 -5.22 -11.42 -12.16
CA LEU A 169 -4.16 -10.55 -12.67
C LEU A 169 -3.41 -11.27 -13.78
N THR A 170 -2.94 -10.52 -14.78
CA THR A 170 -2.14 -11.09 -15.89
C THR A 170 -0.65 -10.88 -15.61
N PRO A 171 0.15 -11.95 -15.45
CA PRO A 171 1.60 -11.82 -15.26
C PRO A 171 2.27 -11.48 -16.59
N VAL A 172 3.22 -10.54 -16.57
CA VAL A 172 3.99 -10.14 -17.75
C VAL A 172 5.48 -10.08 -17.41
N GLU A 173 6.31 -10.75 -18.22
CA GLU A 173 7.76 -10.57 -18.16
C GLU A 173 8.14 -9.28 -18.87
N ALA A 174 8.84 -8.39 -18.17
CA ALA A 174 9.40 -7.16 -18.70
C ALA A 174 10.73 -6.84 -18.03
N PHE A 175 11.83 -7.26 -18.66
CA PHE A 175 13.18 -7.13 -18.10
C PHE A 175 13.70 -5.70 -18.23
N GLY A 176 13.75 -5.19 -19.46
CA GLY A 176 14.29 -3.88 -19.82
C GLY A 176 13.22 -2.84 -20.12
N HIS A 177 13.66 -1.65 -20.55
CA HIS A 177 12.74 -0.57 -20.89
C HIS A 177 11.85 -0.90 -22.09
N GLU A 178 12.39 -1.51 -23.15
CA GLU A 178 11.62 -1.85 -24.35
C GLU A 178 10.54 -2.90 -24.06
N ASP A 179 10.82 -3.89 -23.21
CA ASP A 179 9.80 -4.86 -22.80
C ASP A 179 8.67 -4.19 -22.01
N ARG A 180 9.02 -3.21 -21.16
CA ARG A 180 8.03 -2.42 -20.40
C ARG A 180 7.23 -1.50 -21.31
N ALA A 181 7.86 -0.93 -22.35
CA ALA A 181 7.18 -0.14 -23.37
C ALA A 181 6.17 -1.01 -24.16
N ALA A 182 6.57 -2.24 -24.53
CA ALA A 182 5.67 -3.21 -25.15
C ALA A 182 4.51 -3.59 -24.21
N ALA A 183 4.78 -3.77 -22.91
CA ALA A 183 3.76 -4.11 -21.93
C ALA A 183 2.69 -3.03 -21.74
N ILE A 184 2.98 -1.75 -22.02
CA ILE A 184 2.04 -0.64 -21.89
C ILE A 184 1.42 -0.18 -23.22
N ALA A 185 1.73 -0.86 -24.33
CA ALA A 185 1.40 -0.39 -25.67
C ALA A 185 -0.10 -0.09 -25.87
N ASP A 186 -0.98 -0.93 -25.31
CA ASP A 186 -2.44 -0.81 -25.41
C ASP A 186 -3.13 -0.48 -24.06
N ALA A 187 -2.32 -0.16 -23.04
CA ALA A 187 -2.82 0.20 -21.72
C ALA A 187 -3.41 1.61 -21.72
N GLN A 188 -4.39 1.85 -20.85
CA GLN A 188 -4.89 3.20 -20.56
C GLN A 188 -4.30 3.76 -19.26
N ILE A 189 -3.89 2.88 -18.35
CA ILE A 189 -3.42 3.24 -17.01
C ILE A 189 -2.07 2.59 -16.75
N VAL A 190 -1.10 3.37 -16.26
CA VAL A 190 0.19 2.84 -15.81
C VAL A 190 0.47 3.29 -14.39
N LEU A 191 0.88 2.37 -13.54
CA LEU A 191 1.41 2.68 -12.22
C LEU A 191 2.82 2.08 -12.07
N ALA A 192 3.82 2.93 -11.90
CA ALA A 192 5.19 2.52 -11.64
C ALA A 192 5.41 2.28 -10.13
N THR A 193 5.84 1.07 -9.76
CA THR A 193 6.11 0.69 -8.37
C THR A 193 7.50 0.09 -8.20
N GLY A 194 8.46 0.61 -8.97
CA GLY A 194 9.86 0.19 -8.94
C GLY A 194 10.57 0.54 -7.63
N ALA A 195 11.78 0.00 -7.48
CA ALA A 195 12.65 0.38 -6.38
C ALA A 195 13.05 1.87 -6.49
N ALA A 196 13.41 2.46 -5.35
CA ALA A 196 13.87 3.85 -5.29
C ALA A 196 15.05 4.09 -6.24
N GLY A 197 15.00 5.21 -6.99
CA GLY A 197 16.07 5.59 -7.91
C GLY A 197 16.18 4.70 -9.16
N VAL A 198 15.13 3.96 -9.53
CA VAL A 198 15.10 3.12 -10.73
C VAL A 198 14.09 3.67 -11.73
N GLU A 199 14.59 4.10 -12.89
CA GLU A 199 13.74 4.48 -14.02
C GLU A 199 13.17 3.22 -14.70
N LEU A 200 11.85 3.19 -14.86
CA LEU A 200 11.13 2.08 -15.48
C LEU A 200 10.77 2.34 -16.93
N LEU A 201 10.30 3.55 -17.23
CA LEU A 201 9.95 4.03 -18.56
C LEU A 201 10.73 5.30 -18.89
N LYS A 202 11.17 5.42 -20.13
CA LYS A 202 11.71 6.68 -20.67
C LYS A 202 10.60 7.53 -21.27
N PRO A 203 10.80 8.84 -21.46
CA PRO A 203 9.82 9.73 -22.11
C PRO A 203 9.23 9.18 -23.41
N GLU A 204 10.08 8.66 -24.30
CA GLU A 204 9.69 8.12 -25.61
C GLU A 204 8.75 6.90 -25.55
N HIS A 205 8.68 6.20 -24.41
CA HIS A 205 7.81 5.03 -24.25
C HIS A 205 6.36 5.39 -23.96
N TRP A 206 6.09 6.59 -23.44
CA TRP A 206 4.75 6.96 -22.97
C TRP A 206 4.20 8.27 -23.53
N GLN A 207 5.04 9.25 -23.86
CA GLN A 207 4.57 10.60 -24.20
C GLN A 207 3.63 10.59 -25.41
N ASP A 208 3.99 9.85 -26.47
CA ASP A 208 3.23 9.79 -27.72
C ASP A 208 2.31 8.56 -27.81
N ASN A 209 2.22 7.73 -26.76
CA ASN A 209 1.28 6.61 -26.74
C ASN A 209 -0.16 7.16 -26.73
N PRO A 210 -0.99 6.85 -27.74
CA PRO A 210 -2.33 7.43 -27.88
C PRO A 210 -3.38 6.75 -26.99
N HIS A 211 -3.07 5.58 -26.42
CA HIS A 211 -3.98 4.82 -25.57
C HIS A 211 -3.89 5.21 -24.10
N LEU A 212 -2.71 5.65 -23.64
CA LEU A 212 -2.50 6.05 -22.26
C LEU A 212 -3.31 7.30 -21.90
N GLU A 213 -3.99 7.23 -20.76
CA GLU A 213 -4.84 8.29 -20.22
C GLU A 213 -4.32 8.79 -18.87
N MET A 214 -3.85 7.88 -18.01
CA MET A 214 -3.41 8.20 -16.65
C MET A 214 -2.14 7.45 -16.27
N LEU A 215 -1.19 8.16 -15.65
CA LEU A 215 0.05 7.59 -15.15
C LEU A 215 0.30 8.02 -13.72
N ALA A 216 0.79 7.08 -12.91
CA ALA A 216 1.24 7.34 -11.56
C ALA A 216 2.60 6.70 -11.31
N ASP A 217 3.42 7.33 -10.48
CA ASP A 217 4.74 6.82 -10.09
C ASP A 217 4.91 6.90 -8.58
N ALA A 218 5.15 5.74 -7.94
CA ALA A 218 5.38 5.64 -6.51
C ALA A 218 6.83 5.91 -6.08
N ASN A 219 7.75 6.09 -7.03
CA ASN A 219 9.13 6.45 -6.71
C ASN A 219 9.27 7.95 -6.42
N ALA A 220 9.75 8.30 -5.23
CA ALA A 220 10.07 9.68 -4.84
C ALA A 220 11.57 9.99 -4.92
N THR A 221 12.41 9.02 -5.29
CA THR A 221 13.86 9.13 -5.33
C THR A 221 14.33 9.19 -6.78
N PRO A 222 14.96 10.30 -7.23
CA PRO A 222 15.51 10.40 -8.57
C PRO A 222 16.60 9.35 -8.87
N PRO A 223 16.70 8.85 -10.12
CA PRO A 223 15.74 9.05 -11.21
C PRO A 223 14.37 8.42 -10.88
N LEU A 224 13.30 9.10 -11.29
CA LEU A 224 11.93 8.64 -11.06
C LEU A 224 11.64 7.39 -11.90
N GLY A 225 10.61 6.64 -11.53
CA GLY A 225 10.15 5.46 -12.27
C GLY A 225 9.62 5.78 -13.66
N ILE A 226 9.00 6.96 -13.85
CA ILE A 226 8.54 7.42 -15.17
C ILE A 226 9.33 8.66 -15.57
N GLY A 227 10.23 8.51 -16.54
CA GLY A 227 11.03 9.60 -17.07
C GLY A 227 10.17 10.73 -17.65
N GLY A 228 10.51 11.97 -17.32
CA GLY A 228 9.75 13.17 -17.73
C GLY A 228 8.54 13.52 -16.85
N MET A 229 8.23 12.72 -15.83
CA MET A 229 7.28 13.08 -14.75
C MET A 229 7.97 13.98 -13.70
N ASP A 230 7.19 14.74 -12.95
CA ASP A 230 7.63 15.38 -11.70
C ASP A 230 7.02 14.63 -10.50
N MET A 231 7.82 14.37 -9.45
CA MET A 231 7.33 13.73 -8.22
C MET A 231 6.20 14.53 -7.54
N MET A 232 6.10 15.83 -7.82
CA MET A 232 5.07 16.75 -7.33
C MET A 232 3.79 16.77 -8.19
N ASP A 233 3.78 16.09 -9.36
CA ASP A 233 2.61 16.07 -10.25
C ASP A 233 1.37 15.59 -9.49
N LYS A 234 0.31 16.41 -9.51
CA LYS A 234 -0.89 16.22 -8.69
C LYS A 234 -2.16 16.21 -9.54
N GLY A 235 -2.26 15.22 -10.45
CA GLY A 235 -3.36 15.11 -11.39
C GLY A 235 -3.31 16.16 -12.50
N ILE A 236 -2.09 16.60 -12.86
CA ILE A 236 -1.91 17.58 -13.93
C ILE A 236 -1.81 16.91 -15.30
N MET A 237 -2.11 17.65 -16.37
CA MET A 237 -1.97 17.16 -17.74
C MET A 237 -0.53 17.32 -18.24
N ARG A 238 0.05 16.23 -18.76
CA ARG A 238 1.29 16.24 -19.56
C ARG A 238 1.12 15.33 -20.76
N HIS A 239 1.47 15.81 -21.96
CA HIS A 239 1.37 15.01 -23.20
C HIS A 239 0.00 14.32 -23.37
N GLY A 240 -1.09 15.04 -23.03
CA GLY A 240 -2.45 14.53 -23.12
C GLY A 240 -2.86 13.52 -22.03
N LYS A 241 -2.06 13.34 -20.98
CA LYS A 241 -2.24 12.32 -19.92
C LYS A 241 -2.28 12.95 -18.54
N ILE A 242 -3.07 12.39 -17.62
CA ILE A 242 -3.12 12.82 -16.23
C ILE A 242 -1.97 12.17 -15.46
N MET A 243 -1.18 12.97 -14.75
CA MET A 243 0.05 12.55 -14.10
C MET A 243 -0.03 12.68 -12.57
N TRP A 244 0.41 11.63 -11.87
CA TRP A 244 0.49 11.56 -10.41
C TRP A 244 1.88 11.12 -9.95
N GLY A 245 2.67 12.06 -9.44
CA GLY A 245 3.96 11.77 -8.82
C GLY A 245 3.82 11.31 -7.36
N ALA A 246 4.86 10.67 -6.85
CA ALA A 246 4.88 10.05 -5.53
C ALA A 246 4.57 11.03 -4.37
N ILE A 247 5.01 12.29 -4.47
CA ILE A 247 4.67 13.33 -3.49
C ILE A 247 3.27 13.90 -3.75
N GLY A 248 2.88 14.04 -5.01
CA GLY A 248 1.56 14.52 -5.41
C GLY A 248 0.41 13.73 -4.78
N PHE A 249 0.41 12.39 -4.92
CA PHE A 249 -0.54 11.54 -4.19
C PHE A 249 -0.05 11.19 -2.76
N GLY A 250 1.24 11.36 -2.46
CA GLY A 250 1.82 11.15 -1.13
C GLY A 250 1.19 12.02 -0.04
N ALA A 251 0.67 13.20 -0.40
CA ALA A 251 -0.14 14.01 0.51
C ALA A 251 -1.42 13.27 0.99
N LEU A 252 -2.12 12.57 0.09
CA LEU A 252 -3.25 11.72 0.45
C LEU A 252 -2.78 10.51 1.27
N LYS A 253 -1.66 9.87 0.89
CA LYS A 253 -1.09 8.74 1.66
C LYS A 253 -0.85 9.11 3.12
N LEU A 254 -0.23 10.27 3.37
CA LEU A 254 0.03 10.75 4.73
C LEU A 254 -1.26 11.06 5.49
N ALA A 255 -2.22 11.74 4.86
CA ALA A 255 -3.52 12.01 5.47
C ALA A 255 -4.28 10.71 5.79
N LEU A 256 -4.28 9.75 4.86
CA LEU A 256 -4.90 8.45 4.99
C LEU A 256 -4.30 7.64 6.14
N HIS A 257 -2.97 7.53 6.19
CA HIS A 257 -2.30 6.80 7.27
C HIS A 257 -2.66 7.41 8.65
N ARG A 258 -2.61 8.75 8.79
CA ARG A 258 -3.05 9.44 10.02
C ARG A 258 -4.51 9.15 10.37
N ALA A 259 -5.39 9.15 9.37
CA ALA A 259 -6.81 8.83 9.56
C ALA A 259 -7.02 7.36 9.98
N CYS A 260 -6.24 6.41 9.44
CA CYS A 260 -6.25 5.02 9.87
C CYS A 260 -5.84 4.90 11.34
N ILE A 261 -4.77 5.58 11.77
CA ILE A 261 -4.35 5.59 13.18
C ILE A 261 -5.46 6.16 14.08
N ALA A 262 -6.08 7.28 13.70
CA ALA A 262 -7.20 7.83 14.46
C ALA A 262 -8.37 6.83 14.55
N ARG A 263 -8.67 6.13 13.45
CA ARG A 263 -9.74 5.14 13.35
C ARG A 263 -9.52 3.93 14.24
N LEU A 264 -8.26 3.49 14.45
CA LEU A 264 -7.94 2.41 15.39
C LEU A 264 -8.47 2.68 16.82
N PHE A 265 -8.59 3.95 17.22
CA PHE A 265 -9.04 4.33 18.56
C PHE A 265 -10.56 4.58 18.68
N THR A 266 -11.32 4.40 17.59
CA THR A 266 -12.77 4.61 17.58
C THR A 266 -13.55 3.38 18.07
N ASP A 267 -12.95 2.20 17.93
CA ASP A 267 -13.48 0.88 18.26
C ASP A 267 -12.30 -0.03 18.64
N ASN A 268 -12.54 -1.23 19.15
CA ASN A 268 -11.52 -2.22 19.49
C ASN A 268 -11.55 -3.46 18.58
N LYS A 269 -12.29 -3.39 17.47
CA LYS A 269 -12.47 -4.51 16.54
C LYS A 269 -12.04 -4.23 15.10
N GLN A 270 -11.44 -3.08 14.84
CA GLN A 270 -11.05 -2.70 13.49
C GLN A 270 -9.82 -3.54 13.06
N VAL A 271 -9.85 -4.01 11.82
CA VAL A 271 -8.69 -4.61 11.14
C VAL A 271 -8.43 -3.78 9.90
N LEU A 272 -7.47 -2.87 9.98
CA LEU A 272 -7.11 -1.98 8.89
C LEU A 272 -5.98 -2.60 8.06
N ASP A 273 -6.40 -3.35 7.04
CA ASP A 273 -5.55 -3.91 5.98
C ASP A 273 -5.99 -3.33 4.63
N ALA A 274 -5.45 -3.84 3.52
CA ALA A 274 -5.62 -3.36 2.16
C ALA A 274 -7.04 -2.87 1.83
N GLU A 275 -8.07 -3.69 2.08
CA GLU A 275 -9.47 -3.40 1.73
C GLU A 275 -10.04 -2.22 2.51
N ASN A 276 -9.89 -2.23 3.84
CA ASN A 276 -10.43 -1.17 4.70
C ASN A 276 -9.64 0.13 4.57
N ILE A 277 -8.33 0.04 4.33
CA ILE A 277 -7.48 1.20 4.02
C ILE A 277 -7.89 1.80 2.67
N PHE A 278 -8.14 0.98 1.66
CA PHE A 278 -8.56 1.46 0.34
C PHE A 278 -9.96 2.08 0.36
N ALA A 279 -10.92 1.47 1.05
CA ALA A 279 -12.24 2.05 1.25
C ALA A 279 -12.16 3.47 1.85
N LEU A 280 -11.35 3.64 2.91
CA LEU A 280 -11.11 4.96 3.51
C LEU A 280 -10.38 5.91 2.54
N ALA A 281 -9.43 5.41 1.75
CA ALA A 281 -8.74 6.23 0.75
C ALA A 281 -9.70 6.81 -0.29
N LYS A 282 -10.69 6.03 -0.73
CA LYS A 282 -11.73 6.48 -1.67
C LYS A 282 -12.62 7.57 -1.07
N GLU A 283 -12.95 7.47 0.21
CA GLU A 283 -13.71 8.50 0.92
C GLU A 283 -12.93 9.83 1.05
N MET A 284 -11.60 9.75 1.09
CA MET A 284 -10.71 10.89 1.32
C MET A 284 -10.13 11.52 0.04
N ALA A 285 -10.28 10.86 -1.12
CA ALA A 285 -9.61 11.23 -2.37
C ALA A 285 -10.25 12.41 -3.11
#